data_AF-Q38Y25-F1
#
_entry.id   AF-Q38Y25-F1
#
_cell.length_a   1.000
_cell.length_b   1.000
_cell.length_c   1.000
_cell.angle_alpha   90.00
_cell.angle_beta   90.00
_cell.angle_gamma   90.00
#
_symmetry.space_group_name_H-M   'P 1'
#
loop_
_entity.id
_entity.type
_entity.pdbx_description
1 polymer ?
#
loop_
_entity_poly.entity_id
_entity_poly.type
_entity_poly.pdbx_seq_one_letter_code
_entity_poly.pdbx_strand_id
1 'polypeptide(L)'
;MIIDRINQQESINNARKLLKSYGTIRRLATVNTSHPLHEQAKRDLKCIQAIVGGMEDTQASIINMCYLDGSHKTRQYIADTMGYSRSSYNRFKNRALLAFAESYNNQELLVYK
;
A
#
# COMPACT_ATOMS: atom_id res chain seq x y z
N MET A 1 15.95 -13.18 -9.89
CA MET A 1 14.55 -13.63 -10.00
C MET A 1 13.88 -12.76 -11.06
N ILE A 2 13.59 -13.32 -12.24
CA ILE A 2 13.06 -12.58 -13.38
C ILE A 2 11.54 -12.53 -13.21
N ILE A 3 11.03 -11.46 -12.62
CA ILE A 3 9.64 -11.07 -12.80
C ILE A 3 9.61 -10.35 -14.14
N ASP A 4 9.00 -10.97 -15.16
CA ASP A 4 8.76 -10.33 -16.45
C ASP A 4 8.13 -8.94 -16.23
N ARG A 5 8.56 -7.93 -17.00
CA ARG A 5 8.09 -6.53 -16.83
C ARG A 5 6.55 -6.41 -16.84
N ILE A 6 5.86 -7.34 -17.50
CA ILE A 6 4.40 -7.46 -17.54
C ILE A 6 3.83 -7.71 -16.12
N ASN A 7 4.46 -8.61 -15.35
CA ASN A 7 4.05 -8.95 -13.99
C ASN A 7 4.38 -7.83 -12.97
N GLN A 8 5.45 -7.06 -13.18
CA GLN A 8 5.76 -5.91 -12.29
C GLN A 8 4.68 -4.83 -12.33
N GLN A 9 4.21 -4.46 -13.52
CA GLN A 9 3.19 -3.41 -13.66
C GLN A 9 1.84 -3.85 -13.08
N GLU A 10 1.48 -5.12 -13.26
CA GLU A 10 0.30 -5.72 -12.65
C GLU A 10 0.40 -5.77 -11.12
N SER A 11 1.53 -6.24 -10.59
CA SER A 11 1.84 -6.26 -9.15
C SER A 11 1.72 -4.87 -8.51
N ILE A 12 2.31 -3.85 -9.15
CA ILE A 12 2.18 -2.45 -8.72
C ILE A 12 0.72 -1.98 -8.72
N ASN A 13 -0.06 -2.36 -9.74
CA ASN A 13 -1.46 -1.99 -9.84
C ASN A 13 -2.32 -2.67 -8.77
N ASN A 14 -2.07 -3.94 -8.46
CA ASN A 14 -2.78 -4.69 -7.42
C ASN A 14 -2.47 -4.14 -6.02
N ALA A 15 -1.19 -3.92 -5.71
CA ALA A 15 -0.78 -3.24 -4.47
C ALA A 15 -1.43 -1.87 -4.34
N ARG A 16 -1.43 -1.07 -5.42
CA ARG A 16 -2.06 0.25 -5.42
C ARG A 16 -3.57 0.17 -5.17
N LYS A 17 -4.28 -0.81 -5.73
CA LYS A 17 -5.72 -1.00 -5.51
C LYS A 17 -5.99 -1.32 -4.04
N LEU A 18 -5.27 -2.28 -3.46
CA LEU A 18 -5.41 -2.66 -2.06
C LEU A 18 -5.15 -1.48 -1.11
N LEU A 19 -4.01 -0.79 -1.30
CA LEU A 19 -3.60 0.32 -0.44
C LEU A 19 -4.56 1.51 -0.55
N LYS A 20 -5.20 1.72 -1.71
CA LYS A 20 -6.29 2.72 -1.83
C LYS A 20 -7.52 2.33 -1.01
N SER A 21 -7.79 1.03 -0.83
CA SER A 21 -8.86 0.52 0.02
C SER A 21 -8.49 0.49 1.51
N TYR A 22 -7.27 0.90 1.90
CA TYR A 22 -6.80 0.85 3.30
C TYR A 22 -7.76 1.53 4.28
N GLY A 23 -8.32 2.69 3.94
CA GLY A 23 -9.30 3.37 4.81
C GLY A 23 -10.54 2.50 5.09
N THR A 24 -11.04 1.82 4.06
CA THR A 24 -12.16 0.87 4.19
C THR A 24 -11.77 -0.35 5.00
N ILE A 25 -10.61 -0.95 4.71
CA ILE A 25 -10.06 -2.10 5.46
C ILE A 25 -9.94 -1.73 6.95
N ARG A 26 -9.32 -0.59 7.27
CA ARG A 26 -9.17 -0.10 8.64
C ARG A 26 -10.52 0.05 9.32
N ARG A 27 -11.51 0.66 8.65
CA ARG A 27 -12.87 0.86 9.20
C ARG A 27 -13.57 -0.48 9.46
N LEU A 28 -13.51 -1.41 8.51
CA LEU A 28 -14.11 -2.74 8.66
C LEU A 28 -13.43 -3.53 9.78
N ALA A 29 -12.11 -3.42 9.92
CA ALA A 29 -11.34 -4.12 10.93
C ALA A 29 -11.52 -3.58 12.36
N THR A 30 -11.85 -2.30 12.53
CA THR A 30 -11.81 -1.63 13.84
C THR A 30 -13.16 -1.13 14.34
N VAL A 31 -14.10 -0.79 13.44
CA VAL A 31 -15.38 -0.16 13.80
C VAL A 31 -16.55 -1.07 13.47
N ASN A 32 -16.56 -1.67 12.28
CA ASN A 32 -17.72 -2.41 11.79
C ASN A 32 -17.60 -3.92 12.05
N THR A 33 -17.65 -4.32 13.33
CA THR A 33 -17.40 -5.69 13.79
C THR A 33 -18.44 -6.72 13.32
N SER A 34 -19.64 -6.27 12.95
CA SER A 34 -20.71 -7.13 12.42
C SER A 34 -20.66 -7.33 10.90
N HIS A 35 -19.75 -6.66 10.19
CA HIS A 35 -19.63 -6.81 8.74
C HIS A 35 -19.10 -8.20 8.35
N PRO A 36 -19.62 -8.85 7.28
CA PRO A 36 -19.15 -10.17 6.86
C PRO A 36 -17.65 -10.26 6.56
N LEU A 37 -17.04 -9.13 6.22
CA LEU A 37 -15.59 -9.02 5.94
C LEU A 37 -14.76 -8.58 7.16
N HIS A 38 -15.31 -8.47 8.36
CA HIS A 38 -14.60 -7.96 9.55
C HIS A 38 -13.30 -8.74 9.84
N GLU A 39 -13.40 -10.07 9.93
CA GLU A 39 -12.24 -10.91 10.25
C GLU A 39 -11.19 -10.91 9.14
N GLN A 40 -11.62 -10.83 7.88
CA GLN A 40 -10.68 -10.68 6.76
C GLN A 40 -10.00 -9.31 6.79
N ALA A 41 -10.75 -8.24 7.01
CA ALA A 41 -10.19 -6.90 7.13
C ALA A 41 -9.19 -6.79 8.28
N LYS A 42 -9.40 -7.51 9.39
CA LYS A 42 -8.42 -7.61 10.48
C LYS A 42 -7.14 -8.32 10.06
N ARG A 43 -7.23 -9.41 9.31
CA ARG A 43 -6.05 -10.10 8.76
C ARG A 43 -5.29 -9.20 7.81
N ASP A 44 -5.98 -8.57 6.87
CA ASP A 44 -5.37 -7.70 5.87
C ASP A 44 -4.76 -6.46 6.50
N LEU A 45 -5.42 -5.84 7.49
CA LEU A 45 -4.88 -4.71 8.23
C LEU A 45 -3.57 -5.09 8.93
N LYS A 46 -3.54 -6.23 9.63
CA LYS A 46 -2.32 -6.74 10.29
C LYS A 46 -1.22 -7.04 9.28
N CYS A 47 -1.56 -7.66 8.15
CA CYS A 47 -0.60 -7.97 7.09
C CYS A 47 0.00 -6.70 6.50
N ILE A 48 -0.83 -5.71 6.15
CA ILE A 48 -0.37 -4.41 5.62
C ILE A 48 0.57 -3.74 6.63
N GLN A 49 0.22 -3.71 7.91
CA GLN A 49 1.06 -3.11 8.94
C GLN A 49 2.39 -3.84 9.13
N ALA A 50 2.37 -5.18 9.12
CA ALA A 50 3.58 -5.99 9.24
C ALA A 50 4.51 -5.81 8.04
N ILE A 51 3.97 -5.81 6.82
CA ILE A 51 4.76 -5.57 5.60
C ILE A 51 5.39 -4.18 5.66
N VAL A 52 4.59 -3.13 5.88
CA VAL A 52 5.10 -1.75 5.91
C VAL A 52 6.11 -1.55 7.02
N GLY A 53 5.95 -2.21 8.18
CA GLY A 53 6.92 -2.18 9.28
C GLY A 53 8.24 -2.90 8.99
N GLY A 54 8.29 -3.79 7.98
CA GLY A 54 9.51 -4.47 7.53
C GLY A 54 10.12 -3.88 6.25
N MET A 55 9.52 -2.86 5.65
CA MET A 55 10.05 -2.17 4.47
C MET A 55 11.22 -1.26 4.85
N GLU A 56 12.09 -0.97 3.87
CA GLU A 56 13.10 0.08 4.02
C GLU A 56 12.46 1.45 4.29
N ASP A 57 13.08 2.25 5.15
CA ASP A 57 12.53 3.50 5.70
C ASP A 57 11.90 4.40 4.64
N THR A 58 12.60 4.64 3.53
CA THR A 58 12.11 5.49 2.44
C THR A 58 10.83 4.92 1.82
N GLN A 59 10.79 3.61 1.58
CA GLN A 59 9.64 2.95 0.99
C GLN A 59 8.45 2.94 1.97
N ALA A 60 8.71 2.65 3.24
CA ALA A 60 7.71 2.70 4.30
C ALA A 60 7.13 4.11 4.44
N SER A 61 7.95 5.16 4.45
CA SER A 61 7.50 6.56 4.49
C SER A 61 6.61 6.90 3.29
N ILE A 62 6.97 6.47 2.08
CA ILE A 62 6.15 6.70 0.89
C ILE A 62 4.79 6.03 1.02
N ILE A 63 4.74 4.76 1.43
CA ILE A 63 3.47 4.03 1.58
C ILE A 63 2.62 4.68 2.66
N ASN A 64 3.22 5.03 3.80
CA ASN A 64 2.52 5.68 4.91
C ASN A 64 1.87 7.00 4.48
N MET A 65 2.66 7.91 3.90
CA MET A 65 2.18 9.22 3.46
C MET A 65 1.16 9.14 2.32
N CYS A 66 1.28 8.15 1.43
CA CYS A 66 0.39 8.02 0.29
C CYS A 66 -0.96 7.35 0.63
N TYR A 67 -0.99 6.47 1.63
CA TYR A 67 -2.10 5.53 1.79
C TYR A 67 -2.56 5.33 3.24
N LEU A 68 -1.66 5.27 4.22
CA LEU A 68 -2.02 4.82 5.59
C LEU A 68 -2.36 5.98 6.55
N ASP A 69 -1.80 7.18 6.31
CA ASP A 69 -2.01 8.36 7.15
C ASP A 69 -3.48 8.86 7.16
N GLY A 70 -4.33 8.34 6.27
CA GLY A 70 -5.75 8.68 6.20
C GLY A 70 -6.05 10.12 5.73
N SER A 71 -5.04 10.97 5.61
CA SER A 71 -5.15 12.30 5.03
C SER A 71 -4.92 12.26 3.51
N HIS A 72 -5.75 12.97 2.75
CA HIS A 72 -5.54 13.13 1.31
C HIS A 72 -4.45 14.16 1.04
N LYS A 73 -3.21 13.68 0.89
CA LYS A 73 -2.07 14.51 0.51
C LYS A 73 -1.90 14.56 -1.00
N THR A 74 -1.59 15.74 -1.54
CA THR A 74 -1.29 15.87 -2.96
C THR A 74 0.06 15.24 -3.28
N ARG A 75 0.24 14.79 -4.52
CA ARG A 75 1.54 14.28 -4.99
C ARG A 75 2.66 15.31 -4.83
N GLN A 76 2.34 16.58 -5.05
CA GLN A 76 3.29 17.68 -4.92
C GLN A 76 3.75 17.81 -3.47
N TYR A 77 2.79 17.86 -2.53
CA TYR A 77 3.10 17.93 -1.10
C TYR A 77 4.00 16.79 -0.64
N ILE A 78 3.71 15.55 -1.05
CA ILE A 78 4.52 14.40 -0.63
C ILE A 78 5.93 14.48 -1.22
N ALA A 79 6.06 14.84 -2.51
CA ALA A 79 7.36 14.99 -3.15
C ALA A 79 8.21 16.07 -2.46
N ASP A 80 7.61 17.22 -2.16
CA ASP A 80 8.28 18.34 -1.46
C ASP A 80 8.68 17.95 -0.04
N THR A 81 7.80 17.26 0.70
CA THR A 81 8.07 16.78 2.06
C THR A 81 9.26 15.82 2.09
N MET A 82 9.42 15.00 1.05
CA MET A 82 10.53 14.05 0.94
C MET A 82 11.79 14.64 0.28
N GLY A 83 11.78 15.92 -0.11
CA GLY A 83 12.90 16.55 -0.80
C GLY A 83 13.17 15.98 -2.19
N TYR A 84 12.15 15.43 -2.85
CA TYR A 84 12.28 14.77 -4.15
C TYR A 84 11.72 15.62 -5.29
N SER A 85 12.43 15.59 -6.42
CA SER A 85 11.83 16.00 -7.69
C SER A 85 10.61 15.11 -8.02
N ARG A 86 9.70 15.62 -8.84
CA ARG A 86 8.50 14.86 -9.26
C ARG A 86 8.83 13.55 -9.97
N SER A 87 9.91 13.52 -10.77
CA SER A 87 10.36 12.32 -11.47
C SER A 87 10.96 11.29 -10.50
N SER A 88 11.78 11.75 -9.55
CA SER A 88 12.34 10.92 -8.49
C SER A 88 11.23 10.34 -7.59
N TYR A 89 10.27 11.17 -7.18
CA TYR A 89 9.12 10.73 -6.39
C TYR A 89 8.35 9.60 -7.08
N ASN A 90 7.99 9.74 -8.36
CA ASN A 90 7.26 8.70 -9.07
C ASN A 90 8.07 7.40 -9.17
N ARG A 91 9.39 7.49 -9.33
CA ARG A 91 10.29 6.33 -9.36
C ARG A 91 10.33 5.62 -8.01
N PHE A 92 10.54 6.37 -6.92
CA PHE A 92 10.55 5.80 -5.57
C PHE A 92 9.19 5.23 -5.18
N LYS A 93 8.10 5.88 -5.57
CA LYS A 93 6.74 5.37 -5.37
C LYS A 93 6.50 4.04 -6.07
N ASN A 94 6.90 3.92 -7.33
CA ASN A 94 6.74 2.65 -8.05
C ASN A 94 7.60 1.55 -7.43
N ARG A 95 8.81 1.87 -6.96
CA ARG A 95 9.66 0.92 -6.22
C ARG A 95 9.02 0.47 -4.90
N ALA A 96 8.49 1.41 -4.11
CA ALA A 96 7.81 1.09 -2.85
C ALA A 96 6.56 0.22 -3.07
N LEU A 97 5.77 0.51 -4.12
CA LEU A 97 4.61 -0.32 -4.48
C LEU A 97 5.02 -1.72 -4.94
N LEU A 98 6.13 -1.84 -5.67
CA LEU A 98 6.64 -3.15 -6.09
C LEU A 98 7.15 -3.96 -4.89
N ALA A 99 7.96 -3.36 -4.02
CA ALA A 99 8.46 -4.01 -2.80
C ALA A 99 7.31 -4.46 -1.88
N PHE A 100 6.28 -3.62 -1.75
CA PHE A 100 5.05 -4.00 -1.06
C PHE A 100 4.37 -5.19 -1.74
N ALA A 101 4.19 -5.14 -3.07
CA ALA A 101 3.54 -6.20 -3.82
C ALA A 101 4.28 -7.54 -3.70
N GLU A 102 5.62 -7.52 -3.81
CA GLU A 102 6.47 -8.70 -3.65
C GLU A 102 6.34 -9.31 -2.24
N SER A 103 6.19 -8.47 -1.22
CA SER A 103 5.96 -8.92 0.16
C SER A 103 4.54 -9.44 0.38
N TYR A 104 3.56 -8.88 -0.34
CA TYR A 104 2.14 -9.23 -0.21
C TYR A 104 1.75 -10.48 -1.02
N ASN A 105 2.44 -10.78 -2.13
CA ASN A 105 2.08 -11.83 -3.11
C ASN A 105 2.06 -13.28 -2.56
N ASN A 106 2.26 -13.44 -1.25
CA ASN A 106 2.05 -14.67 -0.51
C ASN A 106 0.63 -14.79 0.09
N GLN A 107 -0.28 -13.84 -0.14
CA GLN A 107 -1.66 -13.84 0.38
C GLN A 107 -2.66 -13.38 -0.69
N GLU A 108 -3.76 -14.14 -0.89
CA GLU A 108 -4.81 -13.81 -1.85
C GLU A 108 -5.38 -12.39 -1.61
N LEU A 109 -5.39 -11.55 -2.64
CA LEU A 109 -5.99 -10.22 -2.60
C LEU A 109 -7.51 -10.32 -2.77
N LEU A 110 -8.26 -9.97 -1.72
CA LEU A 110 -9.71 -9.73 -1.84
C LEU A 110 -9.98 -8.25 -2.16
N VAL A 111 -10.84 -8.01 -3.14
CA VAL A 111 -11.25 -6.65 -3.53
C VAL A 111 -12.34 -6.16 -2.61
N TYR A 112 -12.01 -5.22 -1.71
CA TYR A 112 -12.99 -4.48 -0.92
C TYR A 112 -13.72 -3.47 -1.81
N LYS A 113 -15.03 -3.68 -2.03
CA LYS A 113 -15.92 -2.73 -2.71
C LYS A 113 -16.63 -1.82 -1.70
#